data_AF-A0A7T8K0X4-F1
#
_entry.id   AF-A0A7T8K0X4-F1
#
_cell.length_a   1.000
_cell.length_b   1.000
_cell.length_c   1.000
_cell.angle_alpha   90.00
_cell.angle_beta   90.00
_cell.angle_gamma   90.00
#
_symmetry.space_group_name_H-M   'P 1'
#
loop_
_entity.id
_entity.type
_entity.pdbx_description
1 polymer ?
#
loop_
_entity_poly.entity_id
_entity_poly.type
_entity_poly.pdbx_seq_one_letter_code
_entity_poly.pdbx_strand_id
1 'polypeptide(L)'
;MIIEVWSNARIPFQRKGNIMRKIEKLHKMFLNVKRNKGRAGSQAAREDAFRKKIKNLFDVATSNALDALDNEEDKAFLLAQRERGRRGKMGSVDILLARKEKTCR
;
A
#
# COMPACT_ATOMS: atom_id res chain seq x y z
N MET A 1 -9.41 -6.67 -5.80
CA MET A 1 -8.82 -5.32 -6.05
C MET A 1 -7.43 -5.10 -5.43
N ILE A 2 -7.22 -4.81 -4.13
CA ILE A 2 -5.86 -4.54 -3.60
C ILE A 2 -5.00 -5.81 -3.53
N ILE A 3 -5.53 -6.91 -3.00
CA ILE A 3 -4.82 -8.19 -2.89
C ILE A 3 -4.41 -8.73 -4.28
N GLU A 4 -5.27 -8.55 -5.28
CA GLU A 4 -4.94 -8.90 -6.66
C GLU A 4 -3.77 -8.05 -7.18
N VAL A 5 -3.74 -6.74 -6.92
CA VAL A 5 -2.63 -5.87 -7.37
C VAL A 5 -1.29 -6.38 -6.83
N TRP A 6 -1.22 -6.71 -5.53
CA TRP A 6 -0.01 -7.27 -4.93
C TRP A 6 0.34 -8.67 -5.44
N SER A 7 -0.67 -9.51 -5.65
CA SER A 7 -0.49 -10.85 -6.22
C SER A 7 0.02 -10.82 -7.66
N ASN A 8 -0.45 -9.89 -8.50
CA ASN A 8 0.03 -9.77 -9.89
C ASN A 8 1.43 -9.17 -9.94
N ALA A 9 1.78 -8.33 -8.96
CA ALA A 9 3.14 -7.82 -8.79
C ALA A 9 4.10 -8.88 -8.24
N ARG A 10 3.62 -10.11 -7.94
CA ARG A 10 4.38 -11.20 -7.29
C ARG A 10 5.03 -10.78 -5.97
N ILE A 11 4.52 -9.72 -5.34
CA ILE A 11 5.03 -9.20 -4.08
C ILE A 11 4.38 -9.99 -2.94
N PRO A 12 5.18 -10.63 -2.06
CA PRO A 12 4.66 -11.28 -0.87
C PRO A 12 3.90 -10.28 0.00
N PHE A 13 2.69 -10.63 0.41
CA PHE A 13 1.87 -9.77 1.26
C PHE A 13 1.37 -10.52 2.50
N GLN A 14 1.17 -9.79 3.61
CA GLN A 14 0.67 -10.35 4.86
C GLN A 14 -0.68 -11.05 4.67
N ARG A 15 -1.02 -12.03 5.54
CA ARG A 15 -2.32 -12.75 5.50
C ARG A 15 -3.48 -11.78 5.25
N LYS A 16 -4.36 -12.12 4.30
CA LYS A 16 -5.46 -11.25 3.81
C LYS A 16 -6.22 -10.54 4.95
N GLY A 17 -6.54 -11.24 6.04
CA GLY A 17 -7.22 -10.67 7.20
C GLY A 17 -6.47 -9.53 7.90
N ASN A 18 -5.14 -9.57 7.96
CA ASN A 18 -4.34 -8.51 8.56
C ASN A 18 -4.36 -7.24 7.71
N ILE A 19 -4.31 -7.40 6.39
CA ILE A 19 -4.41 -6.29 5.44
C ILE A 19 -5.79 -5.63 5.55
N MET A 20 -6.85 -6.44 5.53
CA MET A 20 -8.22 -5.95 5.64
C MET A 20 -8.44 -5.17 6.95
N ARG A 21 -8.00 -5.71 8.10
CA ARG A 21 -8.09 -5.00 9.39
C ARG A 21 -7.36 -3.65 9.37
N LYS A 22 -6.17 -3.56 8.75
CA LYS A 22 -5.42 -2.31 8.63
C LYS A 22 -6.14 -1.29 7.75
N ILE A 23 -6.71 -1.73 6.63
CA ILE A 23 -7.50 -0.89 5.72
C ILE A 23 -8.77 -0.40 6.41
N GLU A 24 -9.51 -1.27 7.08
CA GLU A 24 -10.72 -0.90 7.84
C GLU A 24 -10.40 0.14 8.93
N LYS A 25 -9.29 -0.04 9.65
CA LYS A 25 -8.85 0.92 10.67
C LYS A 25 -8.52 2.28 10.06
N LEU A 26 -7.87 2.32 8.90
CA LEU A 26 -7.61 3.55 8.18
C LEU A 26 -8.88 4.21 7.65
N HIS A 27 -9.81 3.42 7.13
CA HIS A 27 -11.10 3.92 6.66
C HIS A 27 -11.89 4.56 7.81
N LYS A 28 -11.93 3.91 8.98
CA LYS A 28 -12.53 4.50 10.20
C LYS A 28 -11.83 5.80 10.62
N MET A 29 -10.50 5.86 10.54
CA MET A 29 -9.76 7.11 10.81
C MET A 29 -10.11 8.22 9.81
N PHE A 30 -10.23 7.89 8.52
CA PHE A 30 -10.63 8.82 7.48
C PHE A 30 -12.03 9.40 7.74
N LEU A 31 -13.00 8.54 8.04
CA LEU A 31 -14.37 8.97 8.36
C LEU A 31 -14.39 9.91 9.57
N ASN A 32 -13.58 9.61 10.60
CA ASN A 32 -13.45 10.47 11.76
C ASN A 32 -12.82 11.83 11.43
N VAL A 33 -11.80 11.87 10.57
CA VAL A 33 -11.21 13.12 10.09
C VAL A 33 -12.23 13.92 9.27
N LYS A 34 -12.92 13.26 8.33
CA LYS A 34 -13.94 13.86 7.47
C LYS A 34 -15.11 14.44 8.27
N ARG A 35 -15.61 13.71 9.27
CA ARG A 35 -16.73 14.14 10.14
C ARG A 35 -16.39 15.35 11.00
N ASN A 36 -15.13 15.52 11.36
CA ASN A 36 -14.66 16.62 12.20
C ASN A 36 -14.07 17.79 11.38
N LYS A 37 -14.26 17.80 10.06
CA LYS A 37 -13.79 18.87 9.17
C LYS A 37 -14.39 20.21 9.61
N GLY A 38 -13.55 21.18 9.94
CA GLY A 38 -13.97 22.53 10.36
C GLY A 38 -14.11 22.73 11.88
N ARG A 39 -13.90 21.70 12.71
CA ARG A 39 -13.83 21.89 14.18
C ARG A 39 -12.47 22.43 14.58
N ALA A 40 -12.44 23.57 15.26
CA ALA A 40 -11.20 24.17 15.77
C ALA A 40 -10.56 23.29 16.87
N GLY A 41 -9.22 23.32 16.96
CA GLY A 41 -8.44 22.58 17.96
C GLY A 41 -7.67 21.37 17.38
N SER A 42 -7.85 20.18 17.98
CA SER A 42 -7.04 18.97 17.72
C SER A 42 -7.24 18.31 16.33
N GLN A 43 -7.97 18.96 15.41
CA GLN A 43 -8.22 18.45 14.06
C GLN A 43 -6.96 18.38 13.19
N ALA A 44 -6.11 19.42 13.24
CA ALA A 44 -4.85 19.45 12.49
C ALA A 44 -3.92 18.28 12.87
N ALA A 45 -3.83 17.97 14.16
CA ALA A 45 -3.05 16.84 14.67
C ALA A 45 -3.59 15.48 14.20
N ARG A 46 -4.93 15.32 14.12
CA ARG A 46 -5.56 14.10 13.61
C ARG A 46 -5.35 13.92 12.12
N GLU A 47 -5.41 15.01 11.35
CA GLU A 47 -5.13 15.01 9.92
C GLU A 47 -3.67 14.67 9.63
N ASP A 48 -2.73 15.21 10.41
CA ASP A 48 -1.32 14.88 10.28
C ASP A 48 -1.03 13.42 10.68
N ALA A 49 -1.65 12.93 11.75
CA ALA A 49 -1.58 11.52 12.14
C ALA A 49 -2.17 10.58 11.08
N PHE A 50 -3.25 10.98 10.41
CA PHE A 50 -3.84 10.24 9.29
C PHE A 50 -2.91 10.24 8.08
N ARG A 51 -2.33 11.39 7.70
CA ARG A 51 -1.34 11.49 6.62
C ARG A 51 -0.13 10.59 6.85
N LYS A 52 0.41 10.58 8.08
CA LYS A 52 1.53 9.69 8.47
C LYS A 52 1.13 8.21 8.35
N LYS A 53 -0.04 7.81 8.85
CA LYS A 53 -0.50 6.42 8.77
C LYS A 53 -0.83 5.95 7.35
N ILE A 54 -1.33 6.82 6.47
CA ILE A 54 -1.51 6.49 5.06
C ILE A 54 -0.17 6.25 4.37
N LYS A 55 0.85 7.07 4.65
CA LYS A 55 2.20 6.86 4.10
C LYS A 55 2.76 5.49 4.52
N ASN A 56 2.51 5.09 5.76
CA ASN A 56 2.95 3.80 6.30
C ASN A 56 2.02 2.62 5.94
N LEU A 57 0.93 2.83 5.18
CA LEU A 57 0.04 1.74 4.77
C LEU A 57 0.71 0.76 3.80
N PHE A 58 1.74 1.20 3.07
CA PHE A 58 2.47 0.37 2.12
C PHE A 58 3.58 -0.47 2.75
N ASP A 59 3.98 -0.20 4.00
CA ASP A 59 4.83 -1.12 4.81
C ASP A 59 4.13 -2.44 5.15
N VAL A 60 2.88 -2.61 4.71
CA VAL A 60 2.07 -3.82 4.90
C VAL A 60 2.45 -4.92 3.91
N ALA A 61 3.23 -4.63 2.87
CA ALA A 61 3.78 -5.62 1.94
C ALA A 61 4.84 -6.51 2.58
N THR A 62 4.77 -6.78 3.88
CA THR A 62 5.61 -7.72 4.62
C THR A 62 7.04 -7.19 4.86
N SER A 63 7.42 -7.07 6.13
CA SER A 63 8.82 -6.86 6.53
C SER A 63 9.76 -7.89 5.88
N ASN A 64 9.27 -9.11 5.62
CA ASN A 64 9.99 -10.21 4.97
C ASN A 64 9.83 -10.27 3.44
N ALA A 65 9.16 -9.31 2.79
CA ALA A 65 9.02 -9.39 1.32
C ALA A 65 10.33 -9.16 0.58
N LEU A 66 11.28 -8.44 1.19
CA LEU A 66 12.63 -8.32 0.63
C LEU A 66 13.38 -9.65 0.70
N ASP A 67 13.10 -10.47 1.71
CA ASP A 67 13.72 -11.78 1.89
C ASP A 67 13.06 -12.86 1.02
N ALA A 68 11.78 -12.69 0.68
CA ALA A 68 10.99 -13.64 -0.10
C ALA A 68 10.93 -13.32 -1.60
N LEU A 69 11.50 -12.21 -2.05
CA LEU A 69 11.69 -11.92 -3.46
C LEU A 69 13.07 -12.42 -3.90
N ASP A 70 13.14 -13.07 -5.05
CA ASP A 70 14.42 -13.49 -5.65
C ASP A 70 14.97 -12.44 -6.64
N ASN A 71 14.09 -11.59 -7.18
CA ASN A 71 14.45 -10.57 -8.18
C ASN A 71 14.90 -9.26 -7.52
N GLU A 72 16.11 -8.80 -7.84
CA GLU A 72 16.67 -7.55 -7.31
C GLU A 72 15.91 -6.30 -7.78
N GLU A 73 15.34 -6.32 -8.98
CA GLU A 73 14.57 -5.19 -9.51
C GLU A 73 13.28 -4.97 -8.72
N ASP A 74 12.60 -6.05 -8.34
CA ASP A 74 11.40 -6.01 -7.51
C ASP A 74 11.71 -5.56 -6.07
N LYS A 75 12.89 -5.95 -5.54
CA LYS A 75 13.38 -5.45 -4.24
C LYS A 75 13.67 -3.95 -4.29
N ALA A 76 14.37 -3.49 -5.33
CA ALA A 76 14.67 -2.09 -5.53
C ALA A 76 13.38 -1.26 -5.69
N PHE A 77 12.40 -1.78 -6.44
CA PHE A 77 11.09 -1.16 -6.57
C PHE A 77 10.36 -1.06 -5.23
N LEU A 78 10.35 -2.13 -4.43
CA LEU A 78 9.77 -2.10 -3.09
C LEU A 78 10.44 -1.08 -2.17
N LEU A 79 11.77 -1.01 -2.18
CA LEU A 79 12.52 -0.02 -1.42
C LEU A 79 12.18 1.41 -1.87
N ALA A 80 12.12 1.66 -3.18
CA ALA A 80 11.74 2.94 -3.75
C ALA A 80 10.28 3.35 -3.42
N GLN A 81 9.38 2.39 -3.20
CA GLN A 81 8.04 2.64 -2.70
C GLN A 81 7.98 2.92 -1.18
N ARG A 82 8.96 2.43 -0.40
CA ARG A 82 9.10 2.71 1.05
C ARG A 82 9.75 4.08 1.32
N GLU A 83 10.50 4.63 0.37
CA GLU A 83 11.11 5.95 0.48
C GLU A 83 10.08 7.09 0.58
N ARG A 84 10.42 8.12 1.36
CA ARG A 84 9.61 9.35 1.47
C ARG A 84 9.57 10.06 0.11
N GLY A 85 8.40 10.03 -0.52
CA GLY A 85 8.17 10.66 -1.83
C GLY A 85 7.67 9.67 -2.89
N ARG A 86 7.86 8.36 -2.66
CA ARG A 86 7.54 7.24 -3.57
C ARG A 86 8.16 7.44 -4.96
N ARG A 87 9.35 6.89 -5.15
CA ARG A 87 10.06 6.99 -6.42
C ARG A 87 9.61 5.82 -7.32
N GLY A 88 9.14 6.14 -8.52
CA GLY A 88 8.75 5.14 -9.53
C GLY A 88 7.28 4.71 -9.50
N LYS A 89 6.81 4.18 -10.63
CA LYS A 89 5.49 3.60 -10.85
C LYS A 89 5.66 2.33 -11.70
N MET A 90 4.75 1.38 -11.56
CA MET A 90 4.74 0.16 -12.39
C MET A 90 4.63 0.53 -13.87
N GLY A 91 5.50 -0.05 -14.71
CA GLY A 91 5.65 0.32 -16.12
C GLY A 91 4.55 -0.26 -17.00
N SER A 92 4.42 0.29 -18.22
CA SER A 92 3.42 -0.16 -19.21
C SER A 92 3.56 -1.64 -19.58
N VAL A 93 4.80 -2.14 -19.61
CA VAL A 93 5.15 -3.53 -19.96
C VAL A 93 4.70 -4.49 -18.86
N ASP A 94 4.99 -4.17 -17.60
CA ASP A 94 4.55 -4.96 -16.44
C ASP A 94 3.03 -5.01 -16.33
N ILE A 95 2.37 -3.89 -16.65
CA ILE A 95 0.90 -3.81 -16.70
C ILE A 95 0.33 -4.73 -17.79
N LEU A 96 0.97 -4.80 -18.96
CA LEU A 96 0.55 -5.67 -20.07
C LEU A 96 0.77 -7.15 -19.75
N LEU A 97 1.90 -7.49 -19.13
CA LEU A 97 2.20 -8.86 -18.70
C LEU A 97 1.18 -9.34 -17.65
N ALA A 98 0.93 -8.51 -16.62
CA ALA A 98 -0.06 -8.80 -15.59
C ALA A 98 -1.49 -8.93 -16.14
N ARG A 99 -1.82 -8.25 -17.25
CA ARG A 99 -3.12 -8.40 -17.93
C ARG A 99 -3.20 -9.73 -18.68
N LYS A 100 -2.16 -10.11 -19.43
CA LYS A 100 -2.11 -11.41 -20.14
C LYS A 100 -2.26 -12.60 -19.20
N GLU A 101 -1.56 -12.57 -18.06
CA GLU A 101 -1.61 -13.66 -17.08
C GLU A 101 -2.99 -13.81 -16.41
N LYS A 102 -3.80 -12.74 -16.34
CA LYS A 102 -5.18 -12.79 -15.84
C LYS A 102 -6.18 -13.37 -16.83
N THR A 103 -5.93 -13.23 -18.12
CA THR A 103 -6.84 -13.73 -19.18
C THR A 103 -6.65 -15.22 -19.43
N CYS A 104 -5.45 -15.77 -19.13
CA CYS A 104 -5.13 -17.18 -19.29
C CYS A 104 -5.42 -18.05 -18.03
N ARG A 105 -6.19 -17.53 -17.07
CA ARG A 105 -6.54 -18.26 -15.83
C ARG A 105 -8.05 -18.40 -15.66
#